data_AF-A0A4R6VDB1-F1
#
_entry.id   AF-A0A4R6VDB1-F1
#
_cell.length_a   1.000
_cell.length_b   1.000
_cell.length_c   1.000
_cell.angle_alpha   90.00
_cell.angle_beta   90.00
_cell.angle_gamma   90.00
#
_symmetry.space_group_name_H-M   'P 1'
#
loop_
_entity.id
_entity.type
_entity.pdbx_description
1 polymer ?
#
loop_
_entity_poly.entity_id
_entity_poly.type
_entity_poly.pdbx_seq_one_letter_code
_entity_poly.pdbx_strand_id
1 'polypeptide(L)'
;MMEMAGTGGGPLVERTDLRAELAEGTPPPCPQCGEEAPPAPDGTCPTCGIQRPVLRDHVELVLGDAAAITDRGLRRRRNEDAVELGRRVEGDGEDRIETWVAVVCDGVASARRGDEASLVAVGAAVGAALETAAAPATPPTGFPAISTHGTGPVATGSGEVTDSATTAETPTGSGRAGTGVSGELDALATAASAAAATAAADLGLGGGDSPACTYVAAVVRGGEAVVSWIGDSRAYWLADDGSSRLLSTDDSWAEEIANAGIMSREEAARDRRAHVLTRWLGRDAPSGPAHARRVRIGVPGVLLLCSDGLWNHLPDPEILARLARPALGGTSAAENVDPDGVPDHPALAAAAALLAAALDDGGSDNATIALVPIAPPAGAPDRPSVTVDGRGPDERTGPIPLDGEGVVDR
;
A
#
# COMPACT_ATOMS: atom_id res chain seq x y z
N MET A 1 -40.85 -35.16 1.26
CA MET A 1 -40.93 -33.76 0.81
C MET A 1 -40.50 -32.88 1.97
N MET A 2 -39.20 -32.61 2.05
CA MET A 2 -38.59 -31.39 2.59
C MET A 2 -37.09 -31.57 2.38
N GLU A 3 -36.68 -31.20 1.18
CA GLU A 3 -35.30 -30.95 0.81
C GLU A 3 -34.88 -29.71 1.59
N MET A 4 -33.95 -29.86 2.52
CA MET A 4 -33.32 -28.73 3.20
C MET A 4 -32.40 -28.08 2.18
N ALA A 5 -32.90 -27.04 1.51
CA ALA A 5 -32.09 -26.18 0.66
C ALA A 5 -30.99 -25.54 1.52
N GLY A 6 -29.75 -26.00 1.31
CA GLY A 6 -28.58 -25.29 1.80
C GLY A 6 -28.57 -23.90 1.19
N THR A 7 -28.55 -22.86 2.02
CA THR A 7 -28.32 -21.49 1.60
C THR A 7 -26.87 -21.37 1.14
N GLY A 8 -26.61 -21.71 -0.11
CA GLY A 8 -25.35 -21.40 -0.78
C GLY A 8 -25.27 -19.89 -0.99
N GLY A 9 -24.83 -19.16 0.03
CA GLY A 9 -24.44 -17.76 -0.10
C GLY A 9 -23.13 -17.69 -0.88
N GLY A 10 -23.12 -16.98 -2.00
CA GLY A 10 -21.88 -16.68 -2.72
C GLY A 10 -20.89 -15.87 -1.85
N PRO A 11 -19.65 -15.67 -2.31
CA PRO A 11 -18.67 -14.89 -1.58
C PRO A 11 -19.18 -13.46 -1.35
N LEU A 12 -19.03 -12.95 -0.13
CA LEU A 12 -19.31 -11.54 0.19
C LEU A 12 -18.10 -10.72 -0.22
N VAL A 13 -18.30 -9.73 -1.09
CA VAL A 13 -17.27 -8.79 -1.53
C VAL A 13 -17.74 -7.39 -1.20
N GLU A 14 -16.96 -6.68 -0.40
CA GLU A 14 -17.24 -5.32 0.05
C GLU A 14 -16.00 -4.46 -0.22
N ARG A 15 -16.21 -3.20 -0.60
CA ARG A 15 -15.14 -2.21 -0.72
C ARG A 15 -15.72 -0.84 -0.41
N THR A 16 -14.89 0.03 0.15
CA THR A 16 -15.16 1.47 0.11
C THR A 16 -15.00 1.94 -1.33
N ASP A 17 -15.67 3.00 -1.73
CA ASP A 17 -15.47 3.59 -3.06
C ASP A 17 -15.35 5.11 -2.92
N LEU A 18 -14.13 5.57 -2.65
CA LEU A 18 -13.84 6.99 -2.46
C LEU A 18 -14.29 7.81 -3.68
N ARG A 19 -14.18 7.26 -4.89
CA ARG A 19 -14.59 7.97 -6.11
C ARG A 19 -16.11 8.14 -6.16
N ALA A 20 -16.87 7.11 -5.83
CA ALA A 20 -18.32 7.18 -5.75
C ALA A 20 -18.76 8.14 -4.63
N GLU A 21 -18.15 8.05 -3.45
CA GLU A 21 -18.44 8.95 -2.33
C GLU A 21 -18.23 10.42 -2.68
N LEU A 22 -17.14 10.74 -3.38
CA LEU A 22 -16.87 12.11 -3.86
C LEU A 22 -17.84 12.57 -4.95
N ALA A 23 -18.39 11.64 -5.75
CA ALA A 23 -19.33 11.96 -6.82
C ALA A 23 -20.78 12.13 -6.30
N GLU A 24 -21.15 11.41 -5.25
CA GLU A 24 -22.49 11.42 -4.65
C GLU A 24 -22.62 12.39 -3.47
N GLY A 25 -21.50 12.75 -2.83
CA GLY A 25 -21.49 13.60 -1.67
C GLY A 25 -21.96 15.03 -1.95
N THR A 26 -22.54 15.67 -0.94
CA THR A 26 -22.85 17.10 -0.95
C THR A 26 -21.79 17.84 -0.13
N PRO A 27 -21.06 18.83 -0.70
CA PRO A 27 -20.04 19.56 0.04
C PRO A 27 -20.59 20.16 1.34
N PRO A 28 -19.81 20.13 2.44
CA PRO A 28 -20.27 20.68 3.71
C PRO A 28 -20.59 22.17 3.57
N PRO A 29 -21.60 22.71 4.29
CA PRO A 29 -21.93 24.12 4.24
C PRO A 29 -20.73 24.97 4.65
N CYS A 30 -20.69 26.22 4.16
CA CYS A 30 -19.58 27.12 4.46
C CYS A 30 -19.44 27.30 6.00
N PRO A 31 -18.26 27.02 6.59
CA PRO A 31 -18.09 27.06 8.04
C PRO A 31 -18.23 28.48 8.63
N GLN A 32 -18.11 29.53 7.81
CA GLN A 32 -18.23 30.92 8.25
C GLN A 32 -19.63 31.50 8.10
N CYS A 33 -20.33 31.22 6.99
CA CYS A 33 -21.61 31.87 6.70
C CYS A 33 -22.78 30.90 6.49
N GLY A 34 -22.55 29.60 6.60
CA GLY A 34 -23.57 28.56 6.43
C GLY A 34 -24.05 28.36 4.98
N GLU A 35 -23.37 28.94 3.99
CA GLU A 35 -23.75 28.79 2.57
C GLU A 35 -23.74 27.32 2.14
N GLU A 36 -24.88 26.83 1.64
CA GLU A 36 -25.07 25.44 1.19
C GLU A 36 -24.73 25.26 -0.29
N ALA A 37 -24.79 26.32 -1.11
CA ALA A 37 -24.43 26.22 -2.53
C ALA A 37 -22.99 25.70 -2.71
N PRO A 38 -22.65 24.93 -3.74
CA PRO A 38 -21.29 24.43 -3.95
C PRO A 38 -20.23 25.56 -3.96
N PRO A 39 -18.98 25.30 -3.53
CA PRO A 39 -17.91 26.28 -3.69
C PRO A 39 -17.69 26.61 -5.17
N ALA A 40 -17.18 27.81 -5.44
CA ALA A 40 -16.72 28.20 -6.75
C ALA A 40 -15.58 27.27 -7.24
N PRO A 41 -15.25 27.26 -8.55
CA PRO A 41 -14.20 26.37 -9.09
C PRO A 41 -12.82 26.53 -8.44
N ASP A 42 -12.56 27.65 -7.78
CA ASP A 42 -11.33 27.94 -7.02
C ASP A 42 -11.42 27.55 -5.54
N GLY A 43 -12.47 26.81 -5.14
CA GLY A 43 -12.71 26.35 -3.77
C GLY A 43 -13.30 27.41 -2.84
N THR A 44 -13.64 28.61 -3.32
CA THR A 44 -14.16 29.67 -2.45
C THR A 44 -15.67 29.59 -2.22
N CYS A 45 -16.13 30.04 -1.06
CA CYS A 45 -17.54 30.30 -0.81
C CYS A 45 -18.02 31.44 -1.74
N PRO A 46 -19.07 31.22 -2.54
CA PRO A 46 -19.59 32.28 -3.44
C PRO A 46 -20.15 33.48 -2.68
N THR A 47 -20.47 33.31 -1.39
CA THR A 47 -21.14 34.32 -0.56
C THR A 47 -20.15 35.15 0.26
N CYS A 48 -19.24 34.52 0.99
CA CYS A 48 -18.30 35.24 1.87
C CYS A 48 -16.83 35.20 1.41
N GLY A 49 -16.52 34.46 0.34
CA GLY A 49 -15.19 34.44 -0.29
C GLY A 49 -14.11 33.63 0.44
N ILE A 50 -14.42 32.98 1.58
CA ILE A 50 -13.43 32.11 2.24
C ILE A 50 -13.22 30.81 1.46
N GLN A 51 -12.03 30.22 1.58
CA GLN A 51 -11.81 28.84 1.12
C GLN A 51 -12.70 27.89 1.90
N ARG A 52 -13.42 27.02 1.18
CA ARG A 52 -14.27 25.98 1.75
C ARG A 52 -13.60 24.63 1.59
N PRO A 53 -13.68 23.77 2.61
CA PRO A 53 -13.37 22.36 2.44
C PRO A 53 -14.24 21.80 1.31
N VAL A 54 -13.60 21.14 0.34
CA VAL A 54 -14.31 20.27 -0.60
C VAL A 54 -14.44 18.88 0.03
N LEU A 55 -15.37 18.05 -0.46
CA LEU A 55 -15.58 16.69 0.07
C LEU A 55 -14.28 15.89 0.17
N ARG A 56 -13.37 16.07 -0.79
CA ARG A 56 -12.08 15.39 -0.80
C ARG A 56 -11.12 15.83 0.31
N ASP A 57 -11.28 17.03 0.86
CA ASP A 57 -10.35 17.57 1.85
C ASP A 57 -10.43 16.86 3.19
N HIS A 58 -11.51 16.14 3.47
CA HIS A 58 -11.63 15.29 4.64
C HIS A 58 -12.61 14.17 4.34
N VAL A 59 -12.14 12.93 4.35
CA VAL A 59 -12.98 11.74 4.15
C VAL A 59 -12.65 10.70 5.20
N GLU A 60 -13.70 10.15 5.80
CA GLU A 60 -13.64 9.04 6.76
C GLU A 60 -14.34 7.83 6.14
N LEU A 61 -13.64 6.70 6.10
CA LEU A 61 -14.13 5.45 5.51
C LEU A 61 -14.11 4.34 6.57
N VAL A 62 -15.16 3.52 6.60
CA VAL A 62 -15.25 2.35 7.48
C VAL A 62 -15.65 1.13 6.66
N LEU A 63 -14.96 0.00 6.89
CA LEU A 63 -15.26 -1.28 6.28
C LEU A 63 -15.03 -2.40 7.30
N GLY A 64 -16.09 -3.01 7.80
CA GLY A 64 -15.98 -4.02 8.86
C GLY A 64 -15.31 -3.43 10.10
N ASP A 65 -14.18 -4.02 10.53
CA ASP A 65 -13.37 -3.52 11.66
C ASP A 65 -12.24 -2.57 11.20
N ALA A 66 -12.05 -2.41 9.88
CA ALA A 66 -11.05 -1.53 9.31
C ALA A 66 -11.61 -0.12 9.09
N ALA A 67 -10.74 0.88 9.16
CA ALA A 67 -11.11 2.26 8.87
C ALA A 67 -9.96 3.01 8.20
N ALA A 68 -10.30 4.08 7.51
CA ALA A 68 -9.33 5.00 6.93
C ALA A 68 -9.79 6.45 7.05
N ILE A 69 -8.83 7.37 7.17
CA ILE A 69 -9.07 8.81 7.11
C ILE A 69 -8.06 9.41 6.14
N THR A 70 -8.51 10.33 5.30
CA THR A 70 -7.66 11.18 4.47
C THR A 70 -8.05 12.64 4.66
N ASP A 71 -7.07 13.49 4.97
CA ASP A 71 -7.30 14.89 5.33
C ASP A 71 -6.28 15.82 4.65
N ARG A 72 -6.75 17.02 4.28
CA ARG A 72 -5.93 18.06 3.69
C ARG A 72 -5.01 18.67 4.74
N GLY A 73 -3.71 18.66 4.44
CA GLY A 73 -2.72 19.34 5.27
C GLY A 73 -3.02 20.83 5.43
N LEU A 74 -2.67 21.39 6.60
CA LEU A 74 -2.90 22.80 6.94
C LEU A 74 -2.19 23.77 5.97
N ARG A 75 -1.13 23.30 5.30
CA ARG A 75 -0.34 24.06 4.32
C ARG A 75 -0.69 23.73 2.86
N ARG A 76 -1.58 22.77 2.63
CA ARG A 76 -1.98 22.30 1.30
C ARG A 76 -3.29 22.96 0.87
N ARG A 77 -3.43 23.17 -0.45
CA ARG A 77 -4.62 23.81 -1.05
C ARG A 77 -5.76 22.85 -1.32
N ARG A 78 -5.43 21.58 -1.54
CA ARG A 78 -6.38 20.47 -1.78
C ARG A 78 -5.73 19.20 -1.28
N ASN A 79 -6.54 18.21 -0.93
CA ASN A 79 -6.05 16.87 -0.65
C ASN A 79 -5.73 16.11 -1.94
N GLU A 80 -4.47 15.73 -2.13
CA GLU A 80 -3.96 14.96 -3.28
C GLU A 80 -3.84 13.47 -2.98
N ASP A 81 -4.08 13.06 -1.75
CA ASP A 81 -4.02 11.67 -1.33
C ASP A 81 -5.34 10.95 -1.65
N ALA A 82 -5.27 9.63 -1.65
CA ALA A 82 -6.42 8.74 -1.74
C ALA A 82 -6.18 7.48 -0.94
N VAL A 83 -7.27 6.87 -0.48
CA VAL A 83 -7.26 5.61 0.24
C VAL A 83 -8.49 4.80 -0.12
N GLU A 84 -8.32 3.48 -0.16
CA GLU A 84 -9.45 2.56 -0.32
C GLU A 84 -9.21 1.24 0.42
N LEU A 85 -10.30 0.70 0.99
CA LEU A 85 -10.37 -0.57 1.70
C LEU A 85 -11.24 -1.56 0.93
N GLY A 86 -10.82 -2.83 0.93
CA GLY A 86 -11.53 -3.94 0.32
C GLY A 86 -11.52 -5.17 1.22
N ARG A 87 -12.61 -5.92 1.19
CA ARG A 87 -12.81 -7.15 1.95
C ARG A 87 -13.51 -8.18 1.10
N ARG A 88 -13.02 -9.41 1.15
CA ARG A 88 -13.68 -10.58 0.56
C ARG A 88 -13.77 -11.70 1.59
N VAL A 89 -14.98 -12.20 1.79
CA VAL A 89 -15.26 -13.32 2.69
C VAL A 89 -15.79 -14.49 1.87
N GLU A 90 -15.13 -15.64 1.98
CA GLU A 90 -15.48 -16.89 1.30
C GLU A 90 -15.69 -17.99 2.33
N GLY A 91 -16.62 -18.91 2.07
CA GLY A 91 -16.96 -20.00 2.99
C GLY A 91 -17.76 -19.54 4.22
N ASP A 92 -18.11 -20.50 5.06
CA ASP A 92 -18.84 -20.30 6.32
C ASP A 92 -18.22 -21.10 7.47
N GLY A 93 -18.56 -20.72 8.70
CA GLY A 93 -18.08 -21.43 9.90
C GLY A 93 -16.55 -21.50 9.99
N GLU A 94 -16.02 -22.73 10.08
CA GLU A 94 -14.59 -23.02 10.21
C GLU A 94 -13.81 -22.88 8.89
N ASP A 95 -14.48 -22.96 7.74
CA ASP A 95 -13.89 -22.80 6.40
C ASP A 95 -13.93 -21.34 5.93
N ARG A 96 -14.34 -20.40 6.80
CA ARG A 96 -14.40 -18.97 6.51
C ARG A 96 -13.00 -18.41 6.25
N ILE A 97 -12.76 -17.97 5.03
CA ILE A 97 -11.54 -17.30 4.61
C ILE A 97 -11.86 -15.83 4.38
N GLU A 98 -11.15 -14.97 5.11
CA GLU A 98 -11.28 -13.53 5.00
C GLU A 98 -10.01 -12.95 4.38
N THR A 99 -10.20 -12.17 3.31
CA THR A 99 -9.13 -11.46 2.60
C THR A 99 -9.36 -9.97 2.73
N TRP A 100 -8.38 -9.25 3.28
CA TRP A 100 -8.38 -7.79 3.36
C TRP A 100 -7.42 -7.20 2.34
N VAL A 101 -7.78 -6.05 1.80
CA VAL A 101 -6.95 -5.23 0.93
C VAL A 101 -7.07 -3.78 1.42
N ALA A 102 -5.96 -3.13 1.69
CA ALA A 102 -5.91 -1.70 1.96
C ALA A 102 -4.86 -1.06 1.06
N VAL A 103 -5.18 0.09 0.46
CA VAL A 103 -4.27 0.81 -0.44
C VAL A 103 -4.31 2.29 -0.10
N VAL A 104 -3.14 2.90 0.03
CA VAL A 104 -2.94 4.35 0.17
C VAL A 104 -2.04 4.83 -0.96
N CYS A 105 -2.43 5.93 -1.60
CA CYS A 105 -1.63 6.62 -2.60
C CYS A 105 -1.59 8.12 -2.27
N ASP A 106 -0.41 8.71 -2.30
CA ASP A 106 -0.19 10.15 -2.20
C ASP A 106 0.13 10.72 -3.59
N GLY A 107 -0.46 11.85 -3.96
CA GLY A 107 -0.19 12.52 -5.23
C GLY A 107 1.18 13.21 -5.23
N VAL A 108 2.02 12.91 -6.21
CA VAL A 108 3.36 13.52 -6.28
C VAL A 108 3.24 15.03 -6.53
N ALA A 109 3.69 15.85 -5.59
CA ALA A 109 3.52 17.31 -5.62
C ALA A 109 4.11 18.02 -6.86
N SER A 110 5.10 17.42 -7.52
CA SER A 110 5.69 17.96 -8.76
C SER A 110 4.88 17.61 -10.02
N ALA A 111 3.98 16.63 -9.93
CA ALA A 111 3.09 16.22 -11.01
C ALA A 111 1.77 16.97 -10.94
N ARG A 112 1.31 17.51 -12.08
CA ARG A 112 -0.06 18.01 -12.16
C ARG A 112 -1.03 16.83 -12.10
N ARG A 113 -2.20 17.04 -11.48
CA ARG A 113 -3.26 16.03 -11.34
C ARG A 113 -2.82 14.81 -10.52
N GLY A 114 -1.92 14.99 -9.54
CA GLY A 114 -1.56 13.94 -8.58
C GLY A 114 -2.78 13.41 -7.81
N ASP A 115 -3.76 14.26 -7.55
CA ASP A 115 -5.06 13.90 -6.97
C ASP A 115 -5.88 12.92 -7.84
N GLU A 116 -5.82 13.04 -9.16
CA GLU A 116 -6.47 12.08 -10.05
C GLU A 116 -5.69 10.76 -10.10
N ALA A 117 -4.34 10.84 -10.12
CA ALA A 117 -3.47 9.67 -10.14
C ALA A 117 -3.66 8.79 -8.90
N SER A 118 -3.64 9.39 -7.70
CA SER A 118 -3.89 8.67 -6.45
C SER A 118 -5.28 8.02 -6.44
N LEU A 119 -6.31 8.76 -6.87
CA LEU A 119 -7.70 8.29 -6.84
C LEU A 119 -7.95 7.10 -7.78
N VAL A 120 -7.43 7.12 -9.01
CA VAL A 120 -7.60 5.97 -9.92
C VAL A 120 -6.75 4.78 -9.51
N ALA A 121 -5.58 5.02 -8.90
CA ALA A 121 -4.65 3.98 -8.48
C ALA A 121 -5.23 3.13 -7.34
N VAL A 122 -5.77 3.76 -6.28
CA VAL A 122 -6.36 3.01 -5.15
C VAL A 122 -7.52 2.12 -5.59
N GLY A 123 -8.41 2.65 -6.42
CA GLY A 123 -9.60 1.90 -6.87
C GLY A 123 -9.28 0.78 -7.84
N ALA A 124 -8.26 0.96 -8.70
CA ALA A 124 -7.78 -0.11 -9.58
C ALA A 124 -7.06 -1.22 -8.79
N ALA A 125 -6.23 -0.86 -7.81
CA ALA A 125 -5.51 -1.81 -6.99
C ALA A 125 -6.44 -2.69 -6.14
N VAL A 126 -7.38 -2.07 -5.40
CA VAL A 126 -8.34 -2.82 -4.58
C VAL A 126 -9.20 -3.74 -5.44
N GLY A 127 -9.72 -3.23 -6.56
CA GLY A 127 -10.52 -4.03 -7.50
C GLY A 127 -9.76 -5.26 -8.01
N ALA A 128 -8.55 -5.08 -8.54
CA ALA A 128 -7.76 -6.16 -9.10
C ALA A 128 -7.36 -7.21 -8.05
N ALA A 129 -7.05 -6.79 -6.81
CA ALA A 129 -6.73 -7.71 -5.72
C ALA A 129 -7.93 -8.58 -5.33
N LEU A 130 -9.12 -7.99 -5.18
CA LEU A 130 -10.35 -8.72 -4.83
C LEU A 130 -10.83 -9.65 -5.95
N GLU A 131 -10.64 -9.25 -7.22
CA GLU A 131 -10.88 -10.11 -8.39
C GLU A 131 -9.90 -11.28 -8.44
N THR A 132 -8.62 -11.03 -8.17
CA THR A 132 -7.59 -12.09 -8.12
C THR A 132 -7.85 -13.07 -6.99
N ALA A 133 -8.33 -12.58 -5.84
CA ALA A 133 -8.74 -13.43 -4.72
C ALA A 133 -9.92 -14.36 -5.07
N ALA A 134 -10.74 -13.99 -6.08
CA ALA A 134 -11.86 -14.79 -6.57
C ALA A 134 -11.45 -15.97 -7.44
N ALA A 135 -10.26 -15.93 -8.04
CA ALA A 135 -9.83 -16.95 -8.98
C ALA A 135 -9.57 -18.25 -8.21
N PRO A 136 -10.07 -19.42 -8.69
CA PRO A 136 -9.74 -20.69 -8.08
C PRO A 136 -8.22 -20.85 -8.12
N ALA A 137 -7.63 -21.24 -6.98
CA ALA A 137 -6.21 -21.53 -6.82
C ALA A 137 -5.76 -22.52 -7.91
N THR A 138 -5.34 -22.00 -9.05
CA THR A 138 -4.85 -22.82 -10.15
C THR A 138 -3.36 -22.96 -9.87
N PRO A 139 -2.85 -24.15 -9.50
CA PRO A 139 -1.42 -24.34 -9.40
C PRO A 139 -0.81 -23.98 -10.76
N PRO A 140 0.28 -23.19 -10.82
CA PRO A 140 0.87 -22.82 -12.09
C PRO A 140 1.29 -24.09 -12.83
N THR A 141 0.54 -24.46 -13.86
CA THR A 141 0.96 -25.48 -14.81
C THR A 141 2.08 -24.88 -15.65
N GLY A 142 3.31 -25.30 -15.34
CA GLY A 142 4.50 -25.23 -16.17
C GLY A 142 4.62 -24.04 -17.12
N PHE A 143 5.43 -23.04 -16.74
CA PHE A 143 6.08 -22.23 -17.76
C PHE A 143 7.08 -23.10 -18.53
N PRO A 144 7.12 -23.04 -19.88
CA PRO A 144 8.19 -23.65 -20.64
C PRO A 144 9.50 -22.96 -20.24
N ALA A 145 10.55 -23.75 -20.01
CA ALA A 145 11.88 -23.23 -19.76
C ALA A 145 12.28 -22.26 -20.88
N ILE A 146 12.43 -20.97 -20.55
CA ILE A 146 13.12 -20.03 -21.43
C ILE A 146 14.58 -20.45 -21.41
N SER A 147 15.01 -21.08 -22.51
CA SER A 147 16.40 -21.37 -22.78
C SER A 147 17.16 -20.04 -22.85
N THR A 148 17.98 -19.77 -21.84
CA THR A 148 18.95 -18.67 -21.87
C THR A 148 19.98 -18.99 -22.94
N HIS A 149 19.88 -18.35 -24.11
CA HIS A 149 21.02 -18.25 -25.01
C HIS A 149 22.12 -17.44 -24.32
N GLY A 150 23.08 -18.13 -23.74
CA GLY A 150 24.32 -17.55 -23.26
C GLY A 150 25.11 -17.01 -24.46
N THR A 151 25.20 -15.69 -24.57
CA THR A 151 26.23 -15.01 -25.38
C THR A 151 27.54 -15.03 -24.59
N GLY A 152 28.32 -16.09 -24.79
CA GLY A 152 29.75 -16.13 -24.50
C GLY A 152 30.58 -15.94 -25.78
N PRO A 153 31.85 -15.53 -25.68
CA PRO A 153 32.57 -14.82 -26.74
C PRO A 153 32.98 -15.71 -27.91
N VAL A 154 33.04 -15.10 -29.09
CA VAL A 154 33.59 -15.69 -30.32
C VAL A 154 35.06 -16.03 -30.12
N ALA A 155 35.39 -17.33 -30.11
CA ALA A 155 36.73 -17.84 -30.27
C ALA A 155 36.77 -18.82 -31.45
N THR A 156 37.59 -18.45 -32.44
CA THR A 156 37.91 -19.21 -33.64
C THR A 156 38.66 -20.51 -33.29
N GLY A 157 38.23 -21.65 -33.83
CA GLY A 157 38.98 -22.90 -33.72
C GLY A 157 38.27 -24.10 -34.33
N SER A 158 38.77 -24.53 -35.48
CA SER A 158 38.47 -25.78 -36.18
C SER A 158 38.78 -27.03 -35.36
N GLY A 159 37.94 -28.06 -35.42
CA GLY A 159 38.32 -29.41 -34.98
C GLY A 159 37.15 -30.35 -34.65
N GLU A 160 36.91 -31.28 -35.58
CA GLU A 160 36.41 -32.67 -35.45
C GLU A 160 35.30 -33.09 -34.47
N VAL A 161 34.38 -33.84 -35.09
CA VAL A 161 33.36 -34.71 -34.53
C VAL A 161 34.01 -35.96 -33.93
N THR A 162 33.73 -36.30 -32.66
CA THR A 162 33.61 -37.69 -32.22
C THR A 162 32.57 -37.87 -31.12
N ASP A 163 31.95 -39.03 -31.23
CA ASP A 163 30.85 -39.66 -30.52
C ASP A 163 31.21 -40.05 -29.07
N SER A 164 30.27 -39.93 -28.13
CA SER A 164 30.20 -40.76 -26.91
C SER A 164 28.95 -40.44 -26.09
N ALA A 165 27.94 -41.30 -26.24
CA ALA A 165 26.86 -41.45 -25.30
C ALA A 165 27.40 -41.92 -23.93
N THR A 166 27.09 -41.20 -22.86
CA THR A 166 27.16 -41.72 -21.50
C THR A 166 25.87 -41.35 -20.80
N THR A 167 25.09 -42.40 -20.53
CA THR A 167 23.93 -42.42 -19.65
C THR A 167 24.34 -41.93 -18.25
N ALA A 168 23.74 -40.82 -17.80
CA ALA A 168 23.86 -40.36 -16.42
C ALA A 168 22.46 -40.26 -15.80
N GLU A 169 22.37 -40.87 -14.63
CA GLU A 169 21.18 -41.23 -13.87
C GLU A 169 20.33 -40.02 -13.44
N THR A 170 19.02 -40.21 -13.51
CA THR A 170 18.01 -39.30 -12.94
C THR A 170 18.14 -39.26 -11.42
N PRO A 171 18.41 -38.11 -10.78
CA PRO A 171 18.24 -37.98 -9.34
C PRO A 171 16.75 -37.79 -9.07
N THR A 172 16.12 -38.83 -8.54
CA THR A 172 14.84 -38.75 -7.82
C THR A 172 15.03 -37.91 -6.56
N GLY A 173 14.87 -36.60 -6.69
CA GLY A 173 14.79 -35.66 -5.58
C GLY A 173 13.50 -34.88 -5.67
N SER A 174 12.39 -35.44 -5.18
CA SER A 174 11.11 -34.74 -5.05
C SER A 174 11.19 -33.73 -3.91
N GLY A 175 11.85 -32.60 -4.16
CA GLY A 175 11.70 -31.37 -3.40
C GLY A 175 10.31 -30.82 -3.65
N ARG A 176 9.37 -31.12 -2.75
CA ARG A 176 8.00 -30.64 -2.79
C ARG A 176 8.03 -29.12 -2.56
N ALA A 177 7.98 -28.33 -3.63
CA ALA A 177 7.76 -26.89 -3.55
C ALA A 177 6.40 -26.64 -2.89
N GLY A 178 6.39 -25.87 -1.80
CA GLY A 178 5.19 -25.51 -1.06
C GLY A 178 4.31 -24.57 -1.87
N THR A 179 3.44 -25.12 -2.71
CA THR A 179 2.35 -24.39 -3.38
C THR A 179 1.14 -24.31 -2.44
N GLY A 180 1.31 -23.62 -1.31
CA GLY A 180 0.23 -23.22 -0.40
C GLY A 180 0.03 -21.70 -0.44
N VAL A 181 -1.05 -21.21 0.19
CA VAL A 181 -1.50 -19.82 0.44
C VAL A 181 -0.49 -18.68 0.18
N SER A 182 0.77 -18.89 0.56
CA SER A 182 1.92 -18.08 0.18
C SER A 182 1.89 -17.60 -1.29
N GLY A 183 1.77 -18.49 -2.29
CA GLY A 183 1.78 -18.08 -3.71
C GLY A 183 0.60 -17.19 -4.12
N GLU A 184 -0.53 -17.30 -3.42
CA GLU A 184 -1.75 -16.53 -3.72
C GLU A 184 -1.60 -15.08 -3.26
N LEU A 185 -1.10 -14.84 -2.04
CA LEU A 185 -0.91 -13.48 -1.53
C LEU A 185 0.04 -12.64 -2.40
N ASP A 186 1.10 -13.25 -2.94
CA ASP A 186 1.99 -12.56 -3.89
C ASP A 186 1.27 -12.21 -5.19
N ALA A 187 0.39 -13.09 -5.69
CA ALA A 187 -0.40 -12.83 -6.88
C ALA A 187 -1.38 -11.66 -6.65
N LEU A 188 -2.03 -11.61 -5.49
CA LEU A 188 -2.92 -10.50 -5.10
C LEU A 188 -2.14 -9.18 -5.04
N ALA A 189 -0.98 -9.14 -4.37
CA ALA A 189 -0.14 -7.95 -4.27
C ALA A 189 0.43 -7.50 -5.64
N THR A 190 0.76 -8.47 -6.50
CA THR A 190 1.22 -8.19 -7.88
C THR A 190 0.09 -7.62 -8.73
N ALA A 191 -1.11 -8.19 -8.65
CA ALA A 191 -2.28 -7.69 -9.35
C ALA A 191 -2.63 -6.25 -8.91
N ALA A 192 -2.60 -5.99 -7.60
CA ALA A 192 -2.87 -4.67 -7.04
C ALA A 192 -1.90 -3.60 -7.60
N SER A 193 -0.59 -3.86 -7.50
CA SER A 193 0.43 -2.90 -7.95
C SER A 193 0.46 -2.72 -9.47
N ALA A 194 0.25 -3.78 -10.24
CA ALA A 194 0.14 -3.70 -11.69
C ALA A 194 -1.08 -2.87 -12.13
N ALA A 195 -2.24 -3.11 -11.52
CA ALA A 195 -3.46 -2.37 -11.83
C ALA A 195 -3.34 -0.88 -11.48
N ALA A 196 -2.78 -0.55 -10.31
CA ALA A 196 -2.49 0.84 -9.95
C ALA A 196 -1.54 1.52 -10.95
N ALA A 197 -0.45 0.84 -11.33
CA ALA A 197 0.52 1.37 -12.28
C ALA A 197 -0.11 1.65 -13.65
N THR A 198 -0.93 0.73 -14.17
CA THR A 198 -1.66 0.92 -15.43
C THR A 198 -2.63 2.10 -15.32
N ALA A 199 -3.45 2.15 -14.27
CA ALA A 199 -4.44 3.22 -14.08
C ALA A 199 -3.78 4.61 -14.02
N ALA A 200 -2.68 4.76 -13.28
CA ALA A 200 -1.94 6.02 -13.20
C ALA A 200 -1.29 6.39 -14.55
N ALA A 201 -0.68 5.43 -15.25
CA ALA A 201 -0.02 5.67 -16.54
C ALA A 201 -1.01 6.05 -17.66
N ASP A 202 -2.24 5.55 -17.59
CA ASP A 202 -3.30 5.83 -18.55
C ASP A 202 -3.83 7.27 -18.44
N LEU A 203 -3.75 7.92 -17.28
CA LEU A 203 -4.10 9.34 -17.14
C LEU A 203 -3.19 10.29 -17.94
N GLY A 204 -1.97 9.84 -18.27
CA GLY A 204 -1.03 10.55 -19.13
C GLY A 204 -1.29 10.37 -20.63
N LEU A 205 -2.32 9.61 -21.03
CA LEU A 205 -2.72 9.44 -22.42
C LEU A 205 -3.46 10.69 -22.93
N GLY A 206 -2.71 11.75 -23.25
CA GLY A 206 -3.33 12.97 -23.79
C GLY A 206 -2.41 14.18 -24.03
N GLY A 207 -1.14 14.15 -23.61
CA GLY A 207 -0.22 15.28 -23.80
C GLY A 207 0.95 15.28 -22.82
N GLY A 208 1.75 16.36 -22.80
CA GLY A 208 3.01 16.50 -22.04
C GLY A 208 2.86 16.66 -20.52
N ASP A 209 1.91 15.98 -19.92
CA ASP A 209 1.69 15.91 -18.48
C ASP A 209 1.74 14.45 -18.03
N SER A 210 2.43 14.20 -16.92
CA SER A 210 2.55 12.86 -16.33
C SER A 210 1.97 12.91 -14.90
N PRO A 211 0.65 12.74 -14.73
CA PRO A 211 0.07 12.56 -13.41
C PRO A 211 0.77 11.40 -12.69
N ALA A 212 1.13 11.62 -11.43
CA ALA A 212 1.91 10.66 -10.68
C ALA A 212 1.47 10.61 -9.21
N CYS A 213 1.64 9.44 -8.61
CA CYS A 213 1.37 9.18 -7.20
C CYS A 213 2.33 8.13 -6.64
N THR A 214 2.46 8.07 -5.33
CA THR A 214 3.03 6.91 -4.62
C THR A 214 2.04 5.74 -4.63
N TYR A 215 2.45 4.63 -4.03
CA TYR A 215 1.61 3.47 -3.78
C TYR A 215 2.12 2.71 -2.57
N VAL A 216 1.23 2.40 -1.62
CA VAL A 216 1.47 1.38 -0.61
C VAL A 216 0.19 0.57 -0.41
N ALA A 217 0.32 -0.75 -0.37
CA ALA A 217 -0.79 -1.67 -0.18
C ALA A 217 -0.45 -2.78 0.81
N ALA A 218 -1.49 -3.29 1.47
CA ALA A 218 -1.44 -4.53 2.23
C ALA A 218 -2.56 -5.46 1.78
N VAL A 219 -2.20 -6.70 1.48
CA VAL A 219 -3.14 -7.80 1.27
C VAL A 219 -2.96 -8.81 2.39
N VAL A 220 -4.05 -9.20 3.05
CA VAL A 220 -4.03 -10.09 4.23
C VAL A 220 -4.96 -11.27 3.97
N ARG A 221 -4.48 -12.48 4.21
CA ARG A 221 -5.28 -13.72 4.11
C ARG A 221 -4.69 -14.79 5.02
N GLY A 222 -5.54 -15.46 5.81
CA GLY A 222 -5.14 -16.64 6.58
C GLY A 222 -3.99 -16.43 7.57
N GLY A 223 -3.89 -15.25 8.21
CA GLY A 223 -2.83 -14.93 9.16
C GLY A 223 -1.48 -14.55 8.53
N GLU A 224 -1.42 -14.41 7.21
CA GLU A 224 -0.29 -13.85 6.49
C GLU A 224 -0.69 -12.56 5.77
N ALA A 225 0.28 -11.67 5.61
CA ALA A 225 0.13 -10.44 4.84
C ALA A 225 1.28 -10.25 3.87
N VAL A 226 1.00 -9.62 2.73
CA VAL A 226 2.01 -9.05 1.83
C VAL A 226 1.78 -7.55 1.80
N VAL A 227 2.81 -6.79 2.15
CA VAL A 227 2.87 -5.35 1.95
C VAL A 227 3.63 -5.09 0.66
N SER A 228 3.10 -4.28 -0.25
CA SER A 228 3.80 -3.84 -1.46
C SER A 228 3.78 -2.33 -1.61
N TRP A 229 4.85 -1.72 -2.13
CA TRP A 229 4.96 -0.27 -2.21
C TRP A 229 5.88 0.23 -3.34
N ILE A 230 5.63 1.48 -3.76
CA ILE A 230 6.44 2.32 -4.66
C ILE A 230 6.34 3.76 -4.13
N GLY A 231 7.46 4.41 -3.87
CA GLY A 231 7.51 5.75 -3.27
C GLY A 231 7.80 5.69 -1.76
N ASP A 232 7.39 6.73 -1.04
CA ASP A 232 7.70 6.94 0.38
C ASP A 232 6.47 6.89 1.30
N SER A 233 5.30 6.50 0.77
CA SER A 233 4.19 6.09 1.63
C SER A 233 4.56 4.80 2.36
N ARG A 234 4.16 4.68 3.63
CA ARG A 234 4.70 3.68 4.54
C ARG A 234 3.65 2.70 5.04
N ALA A 235 4.11 1.51 5.39
CA ALA A 235 3.34 0.50 6.09
C ALA A 235 4.03 0.12 7.40
N TYR A 236 3.24 -0.03 8.45
CA TYR A 236 3.69 -0.39 9.80
C TYR A 236 2.87 -1.58 10.31
N TRP A 237 3.50 -2.38 11.17
CA TRP A 237 2.80 -3.32 12.04
C TRP A 237 2.80 -2.76 13.45
N LEU A 238 1.61 -2.52 14.02
CA LEU A 238 1.41 -2.10 15.40
C LEU A 238 1.00 -3.32 16.19
N ALA A 239 1.94 -3.95 16.88
CA ALA A 239 1.71 -5.20 17.59
C ALA A 239 1.12 -4.95 18.98
N ASP A 240 0.20 -5.78 19.46
CA ASP A 240 -0.33 -5.64 20.83
C ASP A 240 0.72 -5.96 21.91
N ASP A 241 1.68 -6.83 21.59
CA ASP A 241 2.77 -7.22 22.50
C ASP A 241 3.92 -6.19 22.58
N GLY A 242 3.82 -5.08 21.84
CA GLY A 242 4.87 -4.05 21.80
C GLY A 242 6.06 -4.41 20.90
N SER A 243 5.89 -5.33 19.95
CA SER A 243 6.85 -5.60 18.87
C SER A 243 6.51 -4.83 17.58
N SER A 244 6.16 -3.55 17.71
CA SER A 244 5.74 -2.71 16.58
C SER A 244 6.92 -2.35 15.69
N ARG A 245 6.70 -2.22 14.37
CA ARG A 245 7.80 -1.93 13.42
C ARG A 245 7.33 -1.29 12.12
N LEU A 246 8.29 -0.67 11.42
CA LEU A 246 8.16 -0.29 10.01
C LEU A 246 8.33 -1.52 9.08
N LEU A 247 7.47 -1.62 8.06
CA LEU A 247 7.45 -2.72 7.09
C LEU A 247 7.92 -2.32 5.70
N SER A 248 7.92 -1.04 5.35
CA SER A 248 8.39 -0.53 4.06
C SER A 248 9.78 0.10 4.16
N THR A 249 10.32 0.49 3.01
CA THR A 249 11.58 1.24 2.89
C THR A 249 11.40 2.24 1.75
N ASP A 250 11.55 3.53 2.05
CA ASP A 250 11.16 4.60 1.14
C ASP A 250 11.98 4.59 -0.17
N ASP A 251 11.33 4.80 -1.30
CA ASP A 251 11.99 5.14 -2.56
C ASP A 251 12.33 6.64 -2.58
N SER A 252 13.33 7.02 -1.78
CA SER A 252 13.80 8.40 -1.65
C SER A 252 15.31 8.51 -1.84
N TRP A 253 15.77 9.69 -2.26
CA TRP A 253 17.19 9.97 -2.42
C TRP A 253 17.96 9.76 -1.10
N ALA A 254 17.37 10.12 0.05
CA ALA A 254 18.02 9.91 1.34
C ALA A 254 18.23 8.42 1.63
N GLU A 255 17.22 7.59 1.38
CA GLU A 255 17.29 6.15 1.63
C GLU A 255 18.29 5.48 0.67
N GLU A 256 18.31 5.85 -0.60
CA GLU A 256 19.27 5.32 -1.58
C GLU A 256 20.73 5.66 -1.24
N ILE A 257 21.02 6.92 -0.92
CA ILE A 257 22.38 7.38 -0.61
C ILE A 257 22.86 6.80 0.72
N ALA A 258 21.97 6.65 1.70
CA ALA A 258 22.29 5.99 2.96
C ALA A 258 22.57 4.50 2.75
N ASN A 259 21.75 3.80 1.96
CA ASN A 259 21.94 2.39 1.66
C ASN A 259 23.20 2.12 0.82
N ALA A 260 23.58 3.06 -0.05
CA ALA A 260 24.84 3.01 -0.78
C ALA A 260 26.08 3.25 0.10
N GLY A 261 25.91 3.62 1.37
CA GLY A 261 27.00 3.95 2.29
C GLY A 261 27.73 5.26 1.94
N ILE A 262 27.13 6.09 1.09
CA ILE A 262 27.71 7.37 0.64
C ILE A 262 27.56 8.45 1.71
N MET A 263 26.44 8.44 2.45
CA MET A 263 26.20 9.27 3.64
C MET A 263 25.62 8.42 4.76
N SER A 264 25.77 8.86 6.02
CA SER A 264 25.00 8.25 7.10
C SER A 264 23.50 8.56 6.93
N ARG A 265 22.62 7.71 7.50
CA ARG A 265 21.16 7.94 7.52
C ARG A 265 20.80 9.32 8.08
N GLU A 266 21.52 9.74 9.13
CA GLU A 266 21.33 11.03 9.78
C GLU A 266 21.75 12.22 8.92
N GLU A 267 22.81 12.09 8.12
CA GLU A 267 23.23 13.13 7.18
C GLU A 267 22.29 13.20 5.98
N ALA A 268 21.93 12.05 5.42
CA ALA A 268 21.03 11.96 4.27
C ALA A 268 19.65 12.57 4.58
N ALA A 269 19.10 12.31 5.78
CA ALA A 269 17.83 12.86 6.23
C ALA A 269 17.83 14.40 6.41
N ARG A 270 19.01 15.04 6.54
CA ARG A 270 19.13 16.50 6.68
C ARG A 270 19.46 17.21 5.36
N ASP A 271 19.72 16.47 4.28
CA ASP A 271 19.97 17.05 2.96
C ASP A 271 18.65 17.65 2.41
N ARG A 272 18.77 18.70 1.60
CA ARG A 272 17.60 19.35 0.98
C ARG A 272 16.88 18.42 0.00
N ARG A 273 17.55 17.38 -0.49
CA ARG A 273 17.00 16.36 -1.38
C ARG A 273 16.42 15.17 -0.65
N ALA A 274 16.40 15.17 0.70
CA ALA A 274 16.05 13.99 1.46
C ALA A 274 14.72 13.34 1.03
N HIS A 275 13.71 14.18 0.76
CA HIS A 275 12.37 13.77 0.35
C HIS A 275 12.17 13.64 -1.17
N VAL A 276 13.25 13.72 -1.97
CA VAL A 276 13.12 13.55 -3.43
C VAL A 276 12.84 12.08 -3.72
N LEU A 277 11.63 11.79 -4.21
CA LEU A 277 11.24 10.47 -4.65
C LEU A 277 12.12 9.96 -5.79
N THR A 278 12.51 8.70 -5.71
CA THR A 278 13.28 8.00 -6.74
C THR A 278 12.44 7.01 -7.52
N ARG A 279 11.25 6.66 -7.02
CA ARG A 279 10.22 5.88 -7.74
C ARG A 279 8.82 6.41 -7.42
N TRP A 280 7.93 6.30 -8.40
CA TRP A 280 6.51 6.68 -8.32
C TRP A 280 5.72 5.87 -9.34
N LEU A 281 4.38 5.91 -9.27
CA LEU A 281 3.47 5.48 -10.32
C LEU A 281 3.16 6.64 -11.26
N GLY A 282 3.07 6.37 -12.56
CA GLY A 282 2.80 7.39 -13.58
C GLY A 282 3.35 6.97 -14.94
N ARG A 283 3.07 7.75 -15.98
CA ARG A 283 3.53 7.46 -17.34
C ARG A 283 5.05 7.53 -17.50
N ASP A 284 5.69 8.41 -16.74
CA ASP A 284 7.14 8.62 -16.70
C ASP A 284 7.82 7.89 -15.54
N ALA A 285 7.09 6.98 -14.87
CA ALA A 285 7.60 6.20 -13.76
C ALA A 285 8.86 5.42 -14.16
N PRO A 286 9.88 5.39 -13.28
CA PRO A 286 10.99 4.46 -13.40
C PRO A 286 10.49 3.00 -13.49
N SER A 287 11.12 2.19 -14.35
CA SER A 287 10.72 0.80 -14.55
C SER A 287 11.08 -0.09 -13.37
N GLY A 288 10.29 -1.14 -13.16
CA GLY A 288 10.55 -2.17 -12.16
C GLY A 288 9.29 -2.56 -11.38
N PRO A 289 9.27 -3.76 -10.77
CA PRO A 289 8.15 -4.18 -9.94
C PRO A 289 8.06 -3.33 -8.67
N ALA A 290 6.87 -3.28 -8.06
CA ALA A 290 6.74 -2.78 -6.70
C ALA A 290 7.63 -3.60 -5.74
N HIS A 291 8.14 -2.94 -4.70
CA HIS A 291 8.73 -3.66 -3.57
C HIS A 291 7.64 -4.50 -2.92
N ALA A 292 8.02 -5.64 -2.35
CA ALA A 292 7.08 -6.50 -1.63
C ALA A 292 7.76 -7.13 -0.42
N ARG A 293 7.02 -7.20 0.70
CA ARG A 293 7.46 -7.83 1.95
C ARG A 293 6.35 -8.70 2.51
N ARG A 294 6.68 -9.97 2.75
CA ARG A 294 5.80 -10.92 3.47
C ARG A 294 5.93 -10.75 4.97
N VAL A 295 4.79 -10.88 5.64
CA VAL A 295 4.59 -10.62 7.06
C VAL A 295 3.73 -11.75 7.61
N ARG A 296 4.30 -12.60 8.48
CA ARG A 296 3.52 -13.63 9.19
C ARG A 296 2.97 -13.06 10.49
N ILE A 297 1.65 -13.05 10.67
CA ILE A 297 0.98 -12.44 11.82
C ILE A 297 0.88 -13.48 12.95
N GLY A 298 1.76 -13.35 13.95
CA GLY A 298 1.81 -14.29 15.08
C GLY A 298 1.20 -13.76 16.38
N VAL A 299 0.87 -12.47 16.43
CA VAL A 299 0.19 -11.82 17.57
C VAL A 299 -0.91 -10.92 17.01
N PRO A 300 -1.98 -10.63 17.78
CA PRO A 300 -2.93 -9.60 17.41
C PRO A 300 -2.26 -8.23 17.27
N GLY A 301 -2.82 -7.40 16.40
CA GLY A 301 -2.33 -6.05 16.17
C GLY A 301 -3.03 -5.39 14.99
N VAL A 302 -2.44 -4.32 14.47
CA VAL A 302 -3.00 -3.50 13.40
C VAL A 302 -1.96 -3.29 12.31
N LEU A 303 -2.33 -3.54 11.05
CA LEU A 303 -1.60 -2.99 9.91
C LEU A 303 -2.00 -1.53 9.71
N LEU A 304 -1.02 -0.64 9.73
CA LEU A 304 -1.19 0.78 9.45
C LEU A 304 -0.53 1.11 8.12
N LEU A 305 -1.26 1.70 7.18
CA LEU A 305 -0.71 2.30 5.97
C LEU A 305 -0.90 3.81 6.06
N CYS A 306 0.09 4.58 5.62
CA CYS A 306 -0.03 6.03 5.63
C CYS A 306 0.78 6.74 4.54
N SER A 307 0.35 7.95 4.20
CA SER A 307 1.14 8.91 3.43
C SER A 307 2.20 9.59 4.31
N ASP A 308 3.01 10.46 3.71
CA ASP A 308 4.08 11.17 4.38
C ASP A 308 3.59 12.26 5.34
N GLY A 309 2.37 12.77 5.17
CA GLY A 309 1.74 13.68 6.11
C GLY A 309 1.44 13.07 7.48
N LEU A 310 1.50 11.73 7.64
CA LEU A 310 1.55 11.12 8.96
C LEU A 310 3.01 10.93 9.43
N TRP A 311 3.81 10.19 8.66
CA TRP A 311 5.09 9.69 9.18
C TRP A 311 6.15 10.76 9.32
N ASN A 312 6.07 11.89 8.59
CA ASN A 312 6.96 13.03 8.81
C ASN A 312 6.82 13.62 10.23
N HIS A 313 5.63 13.49 10.82
CA HIS A 313 5.32 13.92 12.19
C HIS A 313 5.46 12.79 13.21
N LEU A 314 5.07 11.56 12.83
CA LEU A 314 5.05 10.38 13.70
C LEU A 314 5.76 9.17 13.05
N PRO A 315 7.11 9.18 12.93
CA PRO A 315 7.84 8.12 12.24
C PRO A 315 8.04 6.84 13.08
N ASP A 316 7.92 6.93 14.41
CA ASP A 316 8.25 5.84 15.33
C ASP A 316 7.07 4.86 15.49
N PRO A 317 7.24 3.57 15.15
CA PRO A 317 6.18 2.56 15.26
C PRO A 317 5.61 2.38 16.68
N GLU A 318 6.43 2.53 17.72
CA GLU A 318 5.98 2.40 19.11
C GLU A 318 5.18 3.63 19.57
N ILE A 319 5.52 4.82 19.05
CA ILE A 319 4.73 6.03 19.28
C ILE A 319 3.37 5.89 18.59
N LEU A 320 3.34 5.46 17.33
CA LEU A 320 2.10 5.19 16.59
C LEU A 320 1.21 4.20 17.34
N ALA A 321 1.77 3.06 17.78
CA ALA A 321 1.04 2.07 18.57
C ALA A 321 0.49 2.66 19.87
N ARG A 322 1.29 3.44 20.60
CA ARG A 322 0.86 4.07 21.86
C ARG A 322 -0.29 5.06 21.66
N LEU A 323 -0.30 5.81 20.55
CA LEU A 323 -1.37 6.77 20.24
C LEU A 323 -2.66 6.08 19.76
N ALA A 324 -2.54 5.00 18.98
CA ALA A 324 -3.69 4.28 18.44
C ALA A 324 -4.38 3.38 19.49
N ARG A 325 -3.61 2.73 20.37
CA ARG A 325 -4.09 1.73 21.34
C ARG A 325 -5.27 2.15 22.23
N PRO A 326 -5.32 3.37 22.79
CA PRO A 326 -6.43 3.77 23.65
C PRO A 326 -7.81 3.65 22.98
N ALA A 327 -7.89 3.97 21.68
CA ALA A 327 -9.11 3.83 20.91
C ALA A 327 -9.38 2.36 20.51
N LEU A 328 -8.32 1.61 20.16
CA LEU A 328 -8.44 0.20 19.75
C LEU A 328 -8.84 -0.75 20.90
N GLY A 329 -8.50 -0.42 22.15
CA GLY A 329 -8.80 -1.24 23.34
C GLY A 329 -10.17 -1.01 23.98
N GLY A 330 -10.99 -0.12 23.42
CA GLY A 330 -12.36 0.15 23.89
C GLY A 330 -13.26 -1.06 23.65
N THR A 331 -13.76 -1.67 24.73
CA THR A 331 -14.78 -2.72 24.63
C THR A 331 -16.11 -2.08 24.20
N SER A 332 -16.62 -2.54 23.06
CA SER A 332 -17.95 -2.30 22.50
C SER A 332 -18.21 -0.91 21.91
N ALA A 333 -18.50 -0.89 20.60
CA ALA A 333 -19.15 0.18 19.84
C ALA A 333 -20.60 0.48 20.32
N ALA A 334 -20.96 0.12 21.55
CA ALA A 334 -22.33 0.07 22.04
C ALA A 334 -22.63 1.00 23.24
N GLU A 335 -21.63 1.59 23.90
CA GLU A 335 -21.87 2.36 25.14
C GLU A 335 -21.47 3.85 25.07
N ASN A 336 -20.73 4.26 24.06
CA ASN A 336 -20.39 5.66 23.84
C ASN A 336 -20.93 6.07 22.46
N VAL A 337 -22.06 6.75 22.49
CA VAL A 337 -22.66 7.39 21.32
C VAL A 337 -22.45 8.88 21.52
N ASP A 338 -21.63 9.48 20.66
CA ASP A 338 -21.57 10.92 20.50
C ASP A 338 -23.01 11.45 20.23
N PRO A 339 -23.47 12.56 20.83
CA PRO A 339 -24.78 13.17 20.53
C PRO A 339 -25.07 13.37 19.02
N ASP A 340 -24.05 13.39 18.17
CA ASP A 340 -24.17 13.54 16.72
C ASP A 340 -24.33 12.21 15.93
N GLY A 341 -24.35 11.05 16.60
CA GLY A 341 -24.86 9.80 16.04
C GLY A 341 -23.88 8.96 15.19
N VAL A 342 -22.57 9.23 15.22
CA VAL A 342 -21.56 8.34 14.64
C VAL A 342 -21.22 7.26 15.68
N PRO A 343 -21.36 5.95 15.39
CA PRO A 343 -20.89 4.91 16.28
C PRO A 343 -19.38 5.07 16.53
N ASP A 344 -18.94 4.94 17.79
CA ASP A 344 -17.53 4.82 18.13
C ASP A 344 -16.92 3.61 17.40
N HIS A 345 -16.31 3.85 16.24
CA HIS A 345 -15.60 2.82 15.48
C HIS A 345 -14.12 2.83 15.93
N PRO A 346 -13.62 1.79 16.63
CA PRO A 346 -12.31 1.82 17.28
C PRO A 346 -11.15 2.15 16.33
N ALA A 347 -11.15 1.59 15.13
CA ALA A 347 -10.12 1.88 14.13
C ALA A 347 -10.26 3.31 13.56
N LEU A 348 -11.48 3.84 13.47
CA LEU A 348 -11.68 5.21 12.97
C LEU A 348 -11.21 6.22 14.03
N ALA A 349 -11.60 6.02 15.28
CA ALA A 349 -11.14 6.83 16.41
C ALA A 349 -9.61 6.78 16.57
N ALA A 350 -9.00 5.62 16.35
CA ALA A 350 -7.54 5.48 16.35
C ALA A 350 -6.89 6.24 15.19
N ALA A 351 -7.43 6.15 13.97
CA ALA A 351 -6.96 6.91 12.83
C ALA A 351 -7.10 8.43 13.07
N ALA A 352 -8.23 8.87 13.63
CA ALA A 352 -8.48 10.27 13.97
C ALA A 352 -7.50 10.79 15.02
N ALA A 353 -7.17 9.99 16.04
CA ALA A 353 -6.17 10.36 17.05
C ALA A 353 -4.76 10.54 16.45
N LEU A 354 -4.38 9.67 15.50
CA LEU A 354 -3.12 9.77 14.78
C LEU A 354 -3.08 11.00 13.86
N LEU A 355 -4.17 11.25 13.14
CA LEU A 355 -4.33 12.43 12.29
C LEU A 355 -4.24 13.72 13.11
N ALA A 356 -4.99 13.81 14.22
CA ALA A 356 -4.97 14.96 15.11
C ALA A 356 -3.56 15.25 15.62
N ALA A 357 -2.82 14.22 16.03
CA ALA A 357 -1.45 14.37 16.47
C ALA A 357 -0.51 14.89 15.36
N ALA A 358 -0.68 14.46 14.11
CA ALA A 358 0.08 14.98 12.96
C ALA A 358 -0.28 16.44 12.62
N LEU A 359 -1.56 16.80 12.68
CA LEU A 359 -2.04 18.16 12.48
C LEU A 359 -1.52 19.11 13.59
N ASP A 360 -1.52 18.66 14.84
CA ASP A 360 -1.00 19.40 16.00
C ASP A 360 0.51 19.62 15.92
N ASP A 361 1.27 18.69 15.33
CA ASP A 361 2.71 18.85 15.05
C ASP A 361 2.98 19.71 13.78
N GLY A 362 1.94 20.26 13.18
CA GLY A 362 2.01 21.32 12.18
C GLY A 362 1.35 21.00 10.84
N GLY A 363 0.93 19.75 10.61
CA GLY A 363 0.12 19.32 9.46
C GLY A 363 0.67 19.82 8.13
N SER A 364 1.97 19.60 7.88
CA SER A 364 2.64 20.23 6.74
C SER A 364 2.24 19.64 5.39
N ASP A 365 1.74 18.41 5.38
CA ASP A 365 1.26 17.71 4.19
C ASP A 365 -0.15 17.14 4.38
N ASN A 366 -0.76 16.70 3.28
CA ASN A 366 -1.96 15.86 3.34
C ASN A 366 -1.64 14.58 4.10
N ALA A 367 -2.55 14.17 4.97
CA ALA A 367 -2.34 13.03 5.84
C ALA A 367 -3.42 11.98 5.58
N THR A 368 -2.97 10.79 5.22
CA THR A 368 -3.84 9.65 4.95
C THR A 368 -3.40 8.46 5.78
N ILE A 369 -4.36 7.80 6.42
CA ILE A 369 -4.15 6.74 7.41
C ILE A 369 -5.19 5.65 7.16
N ALA A 370 -4.75 4.41 6.95
CA ALA A 370 -5.61 3.24 6.91
C ALA A 370 -5.19 2.26 8.00
N LEU A 371 -6.15 1.80 8.80
CA LEU A 371 -5.95 0.84 9.89
C LEU A 371 -6.76 -0.42 9.60
N VAL A 372 -6.07 -1.56 9.55
CA VAL A 372 -6.67 -2.89 9.40
C VAL A 372 -6.31 -3.71 10.63
N PRO A 373 -7.23 -3.88 11.60
CA PRO A 373 -7.04 -4.79 12.72
C PRO A 373 -6.95 -6.23 12.26
N ILE A 374 -6.00 -6.99 12.80
CA ILE A 374 -5.78 -8.39 12.42
C ILE A 374 -5.54 -9.23 13.66
N ALA A 375 -6.36 -10.27 13.81
CA ALA A 375 -6.16 -11.33 14.77
C ALA A 375 -5.45 -12.54 14.11
N PRO A 376 -4.55 -13.23 14.81
CA PRO A 376 -3.98 -14.49 14.32
C PRO A 376 -5.08 -15.57 14.23
N PRO A 377 -4.95 -16.54 13.30
CA PRO A 377 -5.88 -17.66 13.21
C PRO A 377 -5.89 -18.49 14.50
N ALA A 378 -7.06 -19.03 14.86
CA ALA A 378 -7.23 -19.83 16.07
C ALA A 378 -6.28 -21.04 16.09
N GLY A 379 -5.54 -21.22 17.19
CA GLY A 379 -4.61 -22.34 17.37
C GLY A 379 -3.19 -22.09 16.83
N ALA A 380 -2.85 -20.86 16.42
CA ALA A 380 -1.45 -20.48 16.19
C ALA A 380 -0.60 -20.74 17.46
N PRO A 381 0.60 -21.31 17.35
CA PRO A 381 1.44 -21.60 18.51
C PRO A 381 1.76 -20.31 19.30
N ASP A 382 1.92 -20.42 20.61
CA ASP A 382 2.20 -19.33 21.59
C ASP A 382 3.50 -18.52 21.33
N ARG A 383 4.14 -18.69 20.16
CA ARG A 383 5.15 -17.80 19.54
C ARG A 383 5.26 -18.10 18.04
N PRO A 384 5.34 -17.09 17.15
CA PRO A 384 6.41 -16.09 17.17
C PRO A 384 6.01 -14.63 16.83
N SER A 385 6.91 -13.67 17.10
CA SER A 385 6.88 -12.29 16.57
C SER A 385 6.81 -12.30 15.03
N VAL A 386 6.27 -11.23 14.41
CA VAL A 386 6.16 -11.23 12.92
C VAL A 386 7.52 -11.54 12.29
N THR A 387 7.59 -12.61 11.52
CA THR A 387 8.82 -13.04 10.86
C THR A 387 8.77 -12.47 9.45
N VAL A 388 9.78 -11.68 9.09
CA VAL A 388 9.93 -11.14 7.75
C VAL A 388 10.70 -12.18 6.95
N ASP A 389 10.10 -12.72 5.90
CA ASP A 389 10.84 -13.56 4.96
C ASP A 389 11.79 -12.65 4.19
N GLY A 390 13.07 -12.70 4.56
CA GLY A 390 14.14 -11.90 3.99
C GLY A 390 14.37 -12.26 2.53
N ARG A 391 13.72 -11.52 1.63
CA ARG A 391 14.22 -11.28 0.28
C ARG A 391 14.32 -9.78 0.08
N GLY A 392 15.30 -9.17 0.74
CA GLY A 392 15.78 -7.85 0.35
C GLY A 392 16.33 -7.89 -1.09
N PRO A 393 16.47 -6.75 -1.76
CA PRO A 393 17.13 -6.70 -3.06
C PRO A 393 18.54 -7.31 -2.94
N ASP A 394 18.88 -8.15 -3.91
CA ASP A 394 20.13 -8.89 -4.01
C ASP A 394 21.35 -7.99 -3.74
N GLU A 395 22.13 -8.25 -2.69
CA GLU A 395 23.42 -7.60 -2.38
C GLU A 395 24.52 -7.92 -3.43
N ARG A 396 24.14 -8.27 -4.66
CA ARG A 396 25.04 -8.52 -5.79
C ARG A 396 24.82 -7.53 -6.93
N THR A 397 24.93 -6.26 -6.62
CA THR A 397 25.47 -5.31 -7.60
C THR A 397 26.61 -4.56 -6.91
N GLY A 398 27.83 -5.02 -7.16
CA GLY A 398 29.01 -4.21 -6.84
C GLY A 398 28.96 -2.88 -7.58
N PRO A 399 29.72 -1.87 -7.12
CA PRO A 399 29.64 -0.52 -7.67
C PRO A 399 29.86 -0.52 -9.19
N ILE A 400 28.95 0.13 -9.91
CA ILE A 400 29.16 0.50 -11.31
C ILE A 400 30.36 1.45 -11.33
N PRO A 401 31.44 1.17 -12.07
CA PRO A 401 32.54 2.11 -12.22
C PRO A 401 32.02 3.34 -12.96
N LEU A 402 32.06 4.50 -12.30
CA LEU A 402 31.96 5.78 -13.00
C LEU A 402 33.35 6.12 -13.53
N ASP A 403 33.64 5.59 -14.72
CA ASP A 403 34.78 6.03 -15.50
C ASP A 403 34.48 7.45 -15.98
N GLY A 404 35.25 8.41 -15.47
CA GLY A 404 35.16 9.80 -15.85
C GLY A 404 35.62 10.06 -17.28
N GLU A 405 35.12 11.15 -17.86
CA GLU A 405 35.92 12.32 -18.27
C GLU A 405 35.00 13.25 -19.08
N GLY A 406 34.95 14.53 -18.68
CA GLY A 406 34.09 15.51 -19.34
C GLY A 406 34.22 16.90 -18.73
N VAL A 407 35.45 17.37 -18.56
CA VAL A 407 35.77 18.79 -18.39
C VAL A 407 35.18 19.56 -19.57
N VAL A 408 34.25 20.48 -19.32
CA VAL A 408 34.21 21.75 -20.08
C VAL A 408 33.76 22.88 -19.17
N ASP A 409 34.71 23.77 -18.96
CA ASP A 409 34.64 25.10 -18.35
C ASP A 409 33.73 26.04 -19.16
N ARG A 410 32.71 26.63 -18.50
CA ARG A 410 32.33 28.06 -18.50
C ARG A 410 30.93 28.32 -17.95
#